data_AF-A0A420DFD8-F1
#
_entry.id   AF-A0A420DFD8-F1
#
_cell.length_a   1.000
_cell.length_b   1.000
_cell.length_c   1.000
_cell.angle_alpha   90.00
_cell.angle_beta   90.00
_cell.angle_gamma   90.00
#
_symmetry.space_group_name_H-M   'P 1'
#
loop_
_entity.id
_entity.type
_entity.pdbx_description
1 polymer ?
#
loop_
_entity_poly.entity_id
_entity_poly.type
_entity_poly.pdbx_seq_one_letter_code
_entity_poly.pdbx_strand_id
1 'polypeptide(L)'
;MKNYLIAIFVSLYISISFAQNSILCSLQKDNIKIENTDNIPTVSDNGDGTITLTHQDQNITNIFDDHVIYDFVRSYPSIDTEPLSQYYTLFFQNKDLINELQASVPPEVFLFSSNYVNTSISSELINFLDNKTFRLRNYCSIADNIGEPCPEETVPDNLDILISFTYDNSNDLLILESQNETPCGNYFSIALKGGTTNDTLQLWESTPGISTETDYQTNTCHFIEEHLYSMLDISCINQNYGDLTPTIDTINNTLFLYRNNMVFGYHTATFEEFTLSVQENSLERMKPFQIMGNPYLQVSSSESQIINIEIYNVSGQKIVNTTRFKNNTINISNYSNGLYFIKLSNSNNQQKVFKFLKR
;
A
#
# COMPACT_ATOMS: atom_id res chain seq x y z
N MET A 1 53.36 10.07 -21.58
CA MET A 1 51.93 10.02 -21.96
C MET A 1 51.45 8.59 -21.95
N LYS A 2 51.04 8.09 -20.79
CA LYS A 2 50.34 6.82 -20.50
C LYS A 2 50.20 6.80 -18.97
N ASN A 3 49.01 6.47 -18.45
CA ASN A 3 48.65 6.34 -17.01
C ASN A 3 47.67 7.36 -16.41
N TYR A 4 46.75 7.95 -17.19
CA TYR A 4 45.60 8.68 -16.60
C TYR A 4 44.22 8.28 -17.16
N LEU A 5 44.12 7.16 -17.88
CA LEU A 5 42.86 6.72 -18.51
C LEU A 5 42.19 5.50 -17.84
N ILE A 6 42.80 4.90 -16.81
CA ILE A 6 42.25 3.70 -16.15
C ILE A 6 41.54 4.03 -14.82
N ALA A 7 41.77 5.22 -14.25
CA ALA A 7 41.19 5.58 -12.95
C ALA A 7 39.77 6.18 -13.01
N ILE A 8 39.23 6.50 -14.20
CA ILE A 8 37.89 7.12 -14.35
C ILE A 8 36.81 6.08 -14.73
N PHE A 9 37.19 4.91 -15.24
CA PHE A 9 36.23 3.85 -15.58
C PHE A 9 35.84 2.93 -14.41
N VAL A 10 36.57 3.00 -13.28
CA VAL A 10 36.28 2.19 -12.08
C VAL A 10 35.50 2.99 -11.02
N SER A 11 35.42 4.32 -11.14
CA SER A 11 34.59 5.17 -10.26
C SER A 11 33.15 5.36 -10.75
N LEU A 12 32.76 4.73 -11.87
CA LEU A 12 31.43 4.82 -12.49
C LEU A 12 30.61 3.53 -12.37
N TYR A 13 31.11 2.53 -11.63
CA TYR A 13 30.41 1.25 -11.37
C TYR A 13 29.98 1.07 -9.91
N ILE A 14 30.03 2.13 -9.11
CA ILE A 14 29.44 2.17 -7.74
C ILE A 14 28.43 3.33 -7.66
N SER A 15 27.65 3.52 -8.72
CA SER A 15 26.25 3.88 -8.52
C SER A 15 25.50 2.56 -8.49
N ILE A 16 25.44 1.94 -7.32
CA ILE A 16 24.35 1.00 -7.04
C ILE A 16 23.11 1.84 -7.29
N SER A 17 22.44 1.62 -8.40
CA SER A 17 21.04 1.96 -8.55
C SER A 17 20.38 1.32 -7.33
N PHE A 18 20.01 2.13 -6.33
CA PHE A 18 19.09 1.65 -5.31
C PHE A 18 17.85 1.25 -6.10
N ALA A 19 17.64 -0.07 -6.21
CA ALA A 19 16.66 -0.62 -7.11
C ALA A 19 15.28 -0.11 -6.67
N GLN A 20 14.50 0.42 -7.62
CA GLN A 20 13.07 0.60 -7.40
C GLN A 20 12.53 -0.80 -7.11
N ASN A 21 11.84 -0.98 -5.98
CA ASN A 21 11.33 -2.28 -5.59
C ASN A 21 9.81 -2.21 -5.47
N SER A 22 9.14 -3.26 -5.94
CA SER A 22 7.75 -3.54 -5.61
C SER A 22 7.67 -3.93 -4.13
N ILE A 23 6.81 -3.25 -3.37
CA ILE A 23 6.60 -3.53 -1.94
C ILE A 23 5.32 -4.32 -1.69
N LEU A 24 4.34 -4.24 -2.60
CA LEU A 24 3.10 -4.99 -2.53
C LEU A 24 3.27 -6.33 -3.26
N CYS A 25 3.07 -7.42 -2.53
CA CYS A 25 3.00 -8.78 -3.05
C CYS A 25 1.75 -9.43 -2.48
N SER A 26 0.59 -9.06 -3.03
CA SER A 26 -0.71 -9.45 -2.46
C SER A 26 -1.01 -10.94 -2.60
N LEU A 27 -0.37 -11.66 -3.54
CA LEU A 27 -0.66 -13.07 -3.77
C LEU A 27 -0.29 -13.93 -2.56
N GLN A 28 -1.30 -14.61 -2.02
CA GLN A 28 -1.09 -15.64 -1.02
C GLN A 28 -0.33 -16.82 -1.60
N LYS A 29 0.50 -17.42 -0.74
CA LYS A 29 1.29 -18.59 -1.06
C LYS A 29 1.44 -19.53 0.12
N ASP A 30 1.56 -20.81 -0.17
CA ASP A 30 1.91 -21.82 0.81
C ASP A 30 2.89 -22.84 0.21
N ASN A 31 3.68 -23.46 1.09
CA ASN A 31 4.65 -24.46 0.68
C ASN A 31 4.07 -25.85 0.89
N ILE A 32 4.19 -26.67 -0.15
CA ILE A 32 3.69 -28.03 -0.21
C ILE A 32 4.88 -28.94 -0.45
N LYS A 33 5.03 -29.99 0.37
CA LYS A 33 5.98 -31.06 0.10
C LYS A 33 5.26 -32.18 -0.64
N ILE A 34 5.83 -32.59 -1.78
CA ILE A 34 5.33 -33.68 -2.63
C ILE A 34 6.48 -34.66 -2.84
N GLU A 35 6.44 -35.81 -2.15
CA GLU A 35 7.54 -36.79 -2.19
C GLU A 35 7.48 -37.68 -3.43
N ASN A 36 6.28 -38.11 -3.82
CA ASN A 36 6.07 -38.91 -5.01
C ASN A 36 5.84 -38.02 -6.24
N THR A 37 6.68 -38.17 -7.26
CA THR A 37 6.58 -37.40 -8.51
C THR A 37 5.27 -37.61 -9.26
N ASP A 38 4.61 -38.76 -9.08
CA ASP A 38 3.31 -39.03 -9.71
C ASP A 38 2.19 -38.13 -9.14
N ASN A 39 2.40 -37.56 -7.95
CA ASN A 39 1.45 -36.66 -7.30
C ASN A 39 1.67 -35.18 -7.68
N ILE A 40 2.65 -34.86 -8.52
CA ILE A 40 2.86 -33.50 -9.00
C ILE A 40 1.76 -33.18 -10.02
N PRO A 41 0.89 -32.18 -9.78
CA PRO A 41 -0.13 -31.80 -10.74
C PRO A 41 0.49 -31.27 -12.04
N THR A 42 -0.18 -31.49 -13.16
CA THR A 42 0.14 -30.83 -14.42
C THR A 42 -0.44 -29.42 -14.42
N VAL A 43 0.34 -28.46 -14.91
CA VAL A 43 -0.04 -27.03 -14.98
C VAL A 43 -0.46 -26.66 -16.40
N SER A 44 -1.58 -25.96 -16.53
CA SER A 44 -2.01 -25.29 -17.76
C SER A 44 -2.24 -23.81 -17.50
N ASP A 45 -1.69 -22.94 -18.34
CA ASP A 45 -1.94 -21.49 -18.30
C ASP A 45 -3.30 -21.16 -18.94
N ASN A 46 -4.11 -20.35 -18.26
CA ASN A 46 -5.43 -19.92 -18.73
C ASN A 46 -5.39 -18.65 -19.60
N GLY A 47 -4.24 -17.94 -19.63
CA GLY A 47 -4.04 -16.72 -20.41
C GLY A 47 -4.61 -15.45 -19.76
N ASP A 48 -5.12 -15.55 -18.54
CA ASP A 48 -5.70 -14.45 -17.75
C ASP A 48 -4.91 -14.15 -16.45
N GLY A 49 -3.74 -14.78 -16.30
CA GLY A 49 -2.93 -14.69 -15.08
C GLY A 49 -3.26 -15.75 -14.02
N THR A 50 -4.13 -16.70 -14.34
CA THR A 50 -4.40 -17.90 -13.52
C THR A 50 -3.93 -19.17 -14.21
N ILE A 51 -3.86 -20.26 -13.45
CA ILE A 51 -3.53 -21.59 -13.95
C ILE A 51 -4.60 -22.61 -13.54
N THR A 52 -4.71 -23.68 -14.34
CA THR A 52 -5.44 -24.89 -13.97
C THR A 52 -4.45 -25.97 -13.57
N LEU A 53 -4.71 -26.62 -12.43
CA LEU A 53 -3.95 -27.78 -11.96
C LEU A 53 -4.77 -29.04 -12.17
N THR A 54 -4.18 -30.04 -12.84
CA THR A 54 -4.81 -31.36 -13.01
C THR A 54 -3.96 -32.42 -12.32
N HIS A 55 -4.60 -33.21 -11.47
CA HIS A 55 -3.98 -34.31 -10.73
C HIS A 55 -4.53 -35.66 -11.20
N GLN A 56 -3.75 -36.74 -11.08
CA GLN A 56 -4.17 -38.09 -11.46
C GLN A 56 -5.39 -38.60 -10.69
N ASP A 57 -5.58 -38.11 -9.46
CA ASP A 57 -6.80 -38.28 -8.68
C ASP A 57 -7.80 -37.17 -9.03
N GLN A 58 -8.96 -37.57 -9.55
CA GLN A 58 -10.02 -36.65 -9.96
C GLN A 58 -10.58 -35.85 -8.79
N ASN A 59 -10.59 -36.38 -7.56
CA ASN A 59 -11.09 -35.62 -6.41
C ASN A 59 -10.19 -34.41 -6.11
N ILE A 60 -8.88 -34.56 -6.27
CA ILE A 60 -7.92 -33.47 -6.09
C ILE A 60 -8.07 -32.44 -7.21
N THR A 61 -8.27 -32.89 -8.45
CA THR A 61 -8.58 -31.98 -9.57
C THR A 61 -9.86 -31.19 -9.32
N ASN A 62 -10.93 -31.82 -8.84
CA ASN A 62 -12.17 -31.13 -8.53
C ASN A 62 -11.97 -30.05 -7.45
N ILE A 63 -11.15 -30.32 -6.42
CA ILE A 63 -10.80 -29.29 -5.43
C ILE A 63 -10.08 -28.13 -6.13
N PHE A 64 -9.07 -28.39 -6.97
CA PHE A 64 -8.40 -27.30 -7.70
C PHE A 64 -9.35 -26.50 -8.61
N ASP A 65 -10.32 -27.14 -9.25
CA ASP A 65 -11.28 -26.50 -10.15
C ASP A 65 -12.25 -25.54 -9.42
N ASP A 66 -12.48 -25.76 -8.12
CA ASP A 66 -13.35 -24.92 -7.30
C ASP A 66 -12.64 -23.66 -6.76
N HIS A 67 -11.32 -23.52 -6.97
CA HIS A 67 -10.50 -22.42 -6.43
C HIS A 67 -9.68 -21.70 -7.51
N VAL A 68 -9.41 -20.41 -7.29
CA VAL A 68 -8.53 -19.63 -8.16
C VAL A 68 -7.07 -19.83 -7.75
N ILE A 69 -6.26 -20.30 -8.69
CA ILE A 69 -4.84 -20.59 -8.53
C ILE A 69 -4.06 -19.71 -9.50
N TYR A 70 -3.06 -18.99 -9.00
CA TYR A 70 -2.26 -18.06 -9.81
C TYR A 70 -0.99 -18.70 -10.34
N ASP A 71 -0.34 -19.56 -9.55
CA ASP A 71 0.90 -20.20 -9.96
C ASP A 71 1.20 -21.45 -9.11
N PHE A 72 2.00 -22.36 -9.65
CA PHE A 72 2.48 -23.57 -8.97
C PHE A 72 3.88 -23.90 -9.46
N VAL A 73 4.87 -23.65 -8.61
CA VAL A 73 6.28 -23.75 -8.98
C VAL A 73 7.06 -24.54 -7.97
N ARG A 74 8.16 -25.15 -8.41
CA ARG A 74 9.14 -25.76 -7.49
C ARG A 74 9.83 -24.66 -6.69
N SER A 75 9.81 -24.74 -5.37
CA SER A 75 10.37 -23.71 -4.48
C SER A 75 11.88 -23.55 -4.64
N TYR A 76 12.57 -24.65 -4.95
CA TYR A 76 14.02 -24.70 -5.15
C TYR A 76 14.36 -25.26 -6.53
N PRO A 77 14.09 -24.52 -7.62
CA PRO A 77 14.14 -25.04 -8.98
C PRO A 77 15.56 -25.44 -9.44
N SER A 78 16.59 -24.88 -8.80
CA SER A 78 17.99 -25.16 -9.11
C SER A 78 18.60 -26.31 -8.29
N ILE A 79 17.82 -26.95 -7.41
CA ILE A 79 18.32 -27.96 -6.47
C ILE A 79 17.60 -29.28 -6.70
N ASP A 80 18.31 -30.27 -7.26
CA ASP A 80 17.78 -31.62 -7.53
C ASP A 80 18.00 -32.63 -6.41
N THR A 81 18.64 -32.22 -5.32
CA THR A 81 18.86 -33.07 -4.16
C THR A 81 17.68 -33.01 -3.19
N GLU A 82 17.25 -34.17 -2.72
CA GLU A 82 16.30 -34.27 -1.61
C GLU A 82 16.89 -33.69 -0.31
N PRO A 83 16.05 -33.12 0.57
CA PRO A 83 14.59 -33.02 0.45
C PRO A 83 14.13 -31.77 -0.34
N LEU A 84 15.03 -30.85 -0.68
CA LEU A 84 14.68 -29.55 -1.26
C LEU A 84 14.01 -29.67 -2.64
N SER A 85 14.33 -30.71 -3.40
CA SER A 85 13.69 -31.01 -4.67
C SER A 85 12.18 -31.27 -4.58
N GLN A 86 11.68 -31.66 -3.41
CA GLN A 86 10.29 -32.08 -3.16
C GLN A 86 9.37 -30.93 -2.72
N TYR A 87 9.90 -29.70 -2.60
CA TYR A 87 9.11 -28.55 -2.17
C TYR A 87 8.59 -27.73 -3.36
N TYR A 88 7.30 -27.44 -3.32
CA TYR A 88 6.57 -26.62 -4.26
C TYR A 88 5.90 -25.46 -3.53
N THR A 89 5.75 -24.34 -4.21
CA THR A 89 5.03 -23.17 -3.74
C THR A 89 3.79 -23.02 -4.59
N LEU A 90 2.62 -23.05 -3.95
CA LEU A 90 1.33 -22.82 -4.56
C LEU A 90 0.90 -21.39 -4.27
N PHE A 91 0.50 -20.65 -5.30
CA PHE A 91 -0.04 -19.30 -5.20
C PHE A 91 -1.53 -19.33 -5.49
N PHE A 92 -2.36 -18.81 -4.58
CA PHE A 92 -3.81 -19.02 -4.62
C PHE A 92 -4.57 -17.82 -4.08
N GLN A 93 -5.87 -17.76 -4.36
CA GLN A 93 -6.72 -16.64 -3.93
C GLN A 93 -7.19 -16.75 -2.49
N ASN A 94 -7.63 -17.93 -2.04
CA ASN A 94 -8.28 -18.15 -0.74
C ASN A 94 -7.68 -19.37 -0.02
N LYS A 95 -7.42 -19.25 1.29
CA LYS A 95 -6.93 -20.32 2.18
C LYS A 95 -7.85 -21.52 2.33
N ASP A 96 -9.13 -21.42 1.96
CA ASP A 96 -10.07 -22.54 1.92
C ASP A 96 -9.54 -23.67 1.03
N LEU A 97 -8.82 -23.36 -0.07
CA LEU A 97 -8.11 -24.36 -0.88
C LEU A 97 -7.19 -25.25 -0.05
N ILE A 98 -6.36 -24.64 0.81
CA ILE A 98 -5.40 -25.38 1.64
C ILE A 98 -6.13 -26.21 2.68
N ASN A 99 -7.15 -25.65 3.34
CA ASN A 99 -7.95 -26.37 4.32
C ASN A 99 -8.69 -27.57 3.69
N GLU A 100 -9.26 -27.42 2.49
CA GLU A 100 -9.94 -28.49 1.78
C GLU A 100 -8.99 -29.61 1.33
N LEU A 101 -7.81 -29.24 0.82
CA LEU A 101 -6.76 -30.20 0.48
C LEU A 101 -6.30 -30.95 1.73
N GLN A 102 -6.04 -30.27 2.86
CA GLN A 102 -5.65 -30.93 4.10
C GLN A 102 -6.73 -31.86 4.68
N ALA A 103 -8.00 -31.50 4.52
CA ALA A 103 -9.12 -32.30 5.01
C ALA A 103 -9.39 -33.54 4.14
N SER A 104 -9.12 -33.45 2.83
CA SER A 104 -9.56 -34.45 1.85
C SER A 104 -8.42 -35.26 1.22
N VAL A 105 -7.19 -34.76 1.30
CA VAL A 105 -6.00 -35.35 0.67
C VAL A 105 -5.04 -35.89 1.74
N PRO A 106 -4.60 -37.16 1.64
CA PRO A 106 -3.67 -37.73 2.60
C PRO A 106 -2.31 -36.99 2.63
N PRO A 107 -1.66 -36.84 3.79
CA PRO A 107 -0.35 -36.19 3.91
C PRO A 107 0.78 -36.86 3.10
N GLU A 108 0.62 -38.13 2.72
CA GLU A 108 1.55 -38.84 1.83
C GLU A 108 1.48 -38.33 0.38
N VAL A 109 0.37 -37.67 0.00
CA VAL A 109 0.19 -37.01 -1.29
C VAL A 109 0.70 -35.59 -1.20
N PHE A 110 0.10 -34.78 -0.31
CA PHE A 110 0.48 -33.39 -0.06
C PHE A 110 0.70 -33.14 1.42
N LEU A 111 1.93 -32.77 1.79
CA LEU A 111 2.26 -32.36 3.15
C LEU A 111 2.40 -30.84 3.22
N PHE A 112 1.45 -30.21 3.91
CA PHE A 112 1.44 -28.78 4.21
C PHE A 112 2.04 -28.53 5.60
N SER A 113 2.79 -27.42 5.75
CA SER A 113 3.26 -26.96 7.06
C SER A 113 2.25 -26.06 7.78
N SER A 114 1.34 -25.45 7.02
CA SER A 114 0.37 -24.48 7.51
C SER A 114 -0.93 -25.19 7.87
N ASN A 115 -1.68 -24.65 8.82
CA ASN A 115 -3.06 -25.06 9.12
C ASN A 115 -3.83 -23.79 9.47
N TYR A 116 -4.83 -23.46 8.66
CA TYR A 116 -5.55 -22.19 8.79
C TYR A 116 -6.81 -22.37 9.63
N VAL A 117 -6.60 -22.44 10.94
CA VAL A 117 -7.68 -22.40 11.92
C VAL A 117 -8.18 -20.95 12.03
N ASN A 118 -9.49 -20.78 12.14
CA ASN A 118 -10.14 -19.48 12.31
C ASN A 118 -11.21 -19.52 13.40
N THR A 119 -11.45 -18.37 14.02
CA THR A 119 -12.64 -18.07 14.82
C THR A 119 -13.59 -17.18 14.02
N SER A 120 -14.80 -16.95 14.53
CA SER A 120 -15.69 -15.93 13.97
C SER A 120 -15.20 -14.51 14.29
N ILE A 121 -15.50 -13.57 13.40
CA ILE A 121 -15.26 -12.14 13.64
C ILE A 121 -16.29 -11.61 14.65
N SER A 122 -15.85 -10.82 15.62
CA SER A 122 -16.76 -10.31 16.65
C SER A 122 -17.77 -9.31 16.07
N SER A 123 -19.03 -9.40 16.49
CA SER A 123 -20.09 -8.51 16.00
C SER A 123 -19.81 -7.04 16.32
N GLU A 124 -19.09 -6.76 17.41
CA GLU A 124 -18.66 -5.41 17.78
C GLU A 124 -17.73 -4.82 16.71
N LEU A 125 -16.71 -5.59 16.30
CA LEU A 125 -15.78 -5.18 15.26
C LEU A 125 -16.47 -5.03 13.90
N ILE A 126 -17.35 -5.98 13.54
CA ILE A 126 -18.15 -5.91 12.30
C ILE A 126 -18.96 -4.61 12.27
N ASN A 127 -19.75 -4.34 13.32
CA ASN A 127 -20.58 -3.13 13.38
C ASN A 127 -19.75 -1.84 13.36
N PHE A 128 -18.53 -1.88 13.88
CA PHE A 128 -17.64 -0.73 13.89
C PHE A 128 -17.05 -0.43 12.51
N LEU A 129 -16.74 -1.46 11.70
CA LEU A 129 -16.01 -1.33 10.44
C LEU A 129 -16.87 -1.40 9.18
N ASP A 130 -17.95 -2.18 9.20
CA ASP A 130 -18.72 -2.50 7.99
C ASP A 130 -19.26 -1.24 7.29
N ASN A 131 -19.06 -1.19 5.97
CA ASN A 131 -19.45 -0.09 5.08
C ASN A 131 -18.85 1.27 5.45
N LYS A 132 -17.66 1.28 6.07
CA LYS A 132 -16.93 2.51 6.41
C LYS A 132 -15.58 2.58 5.74
N THR A 133 -15.06 3.80 5.69
CA THR A 133 -13.72 4.10 5.20
C THR A 133 -12.91 4.71 6.33
N PHE A 134 -11.64 4.34 6.38
CA PHE A 134 -10.71 4.77 7.42
C PHE A 134 -9.46 5.33 6.77
N ARG A 135 -8.94 6.43 7.34
CA ARG A 135 -7.69 7.05 6.92
C ARG A 135 -6.57 6.64 7.86
N LEU A 136 -5.44 6.17 7.32
CA LEU A 136 -4.25 5.92 8.12
C LEU A 136 -3.69 7.24 8.67
N ARG A 137 -3.45 7.30 9.99
CA ARG A 137 -2.98 8.51 10.67
C ARG A 137 -1.61 8.34 11.29
N ASN A 138 -1.44 7.28 12.05
CA ASN A 138 -0.17 6.97 12.67
C ASN A 138 0.25 5.57 12.29
N TYR A 139 1.55 5.34 12.27
CA TYR A 139 2.14 4.02 12.11
C TYR A 139 3.37 3.92 12.99
N CYS A 140 3.82 2.69 13.23
CA CYS A 140 5.02 2.41 13.97
C CYS A 140 5.73 1.22 13.32
N SER A 141 7.00 1.43 12.99
CA SER A 141 7.81 0.56 12.15
C SER A 141 8.82 -0.25 12.96
N ILE A 142 9.72 0.41 13.67
CA ILE A 142 10.87 -0.24 14.32
C ILE A 142 11.19 0.53 15.61
N ALA A 143 11.35 -0.21 16.71
CA ALA A 143 11.90 0.38 17.92
C ALA A 143 13.41 0.47 17.76
N ASP A 144 14.01 1.62 18.11
CA ASP A 144 15.47 1.82 18.06
C ASP A 144 16.24 0.74 18.84
N ASN A 145 15.58 0.08 19.81
CA ASN A 145 16.11 -1.01 20.60
C ASN A 145 15.11 -2.17 20.73
N ILE A 146 15.64 -3.39 20.80
CA ILE A 146 14.86 -4.61 21.07
C ILE A 146 14.12 -4.46 22.41
N GLY A 147 12.79 -4.59 22.38
CA GLY A 147 11.94 -4.53 23.57
C GLY A 147 11.50 -3.14 24.02
N GLU A 148 11.88 -2.07 23.29
CA GLU A 148 11.29 -0.75 23.51
C GLU A 148 9.99 -0.58 22.69
N PRO A 149 9.00 0.17 23.20
CA PRO A 149 7.84 0.54 22.39
C PRO A 149 8.31 1.43 21.25
N CYS A 150 7.90 1.12 20.03
CA CYS A 150 8.31 1.90 18.88
C CYS A 150 7.59 3.26 18.86
N PRO A 151 8.29 4.35 18.50
CA PRO A 151 7.70 5.68 18.49
C PRO A 151 6.67 5.77 17.37
N GLU A 152 5.44 6.17 17.70
CA GLU A 152 4.42 6.44 16.69
C GLU A 152 4.83 7.63 15.82
N GLU A 153 4.81 7.42 14.51
CA GLU A 153 5.03 8.45 13.49
C GLU A 153 3.69 8.84 12.87
N THR A 154 3.48 10.14 12.68
CA THR A 154 2.28 10.65 11.99
C THR A 154 2.48 10.62 10.48
N VAL A 155 1.53 10.04 9.77
CA VAL A 155 1.44 10.08 8.31
C VAL A 155 1.30 11.54 7.86
N PRO A 156 2.19 12.03 6.98
CA PRO A 156 2.09 13.39 6.44
C PRO A 156 0.72 13.69 5.81
N ASP A 157 0.18 14.89 6.05
CA ASP A 157 -1.15 15.31 5.55
C ASP A 157 -1.31 15.25 4.02
N ASN A 158 -0.21 15.18 3.27
CA ASN A 158 -0.23 15.04 1.81
C ASN A 158 -0.29 13.57 1.34
N LEU A 159 -0.23 12.60 2.25
CA LEU A 159 -0.31 11.17 1.96
C LEU A 159 -1.65 10.62 2.50
N ASP A 160 -2.66 10.65 1.63
CA ASP A 160 -3.97 10.09 1.95
C ASP A 160 -4.01 8.60 1.59
N ILE A 161 -3.92 7.73 2.60
CA ILE A 161 -4.17 6.29 2.46
C ILE A 161 -5.53 5.99 3.09
N LEU A 162 -6.50 5.70 2.24
CA LEU A 162 -7.89 5.41 2.61
C LEU A 162 -8.20 3.94 2.35
N ILE A 163 -8.66 3.24 3.38
CA ILE A 163 -9.04 1.82 3.32
C ILE A 163 -10.52 1.71 3.64
N SER A 164 -11.27 1.04 2.77
CA SER A 164 -12.66 0.69 3.02
C SER A 164 -12.80 -0.71 3.55
N PHE A 165 -13.78 -0.87 4.42
CA PHE A 165 -14.12 -2.11 5.07
C PHE A 165 -15.55 -2.50 4.72
N THR A 166 -15.74 -3.72 4.27
CA THR A 166 -17.07 -4.30 3.98
C THR A 166 -17.12 -5.72 4.51
N TYR A 167 -18.18 -6.07 5.22
CA TYR A 167 -18.35 -7.40 5.78
C TYR A 167 -19.25 -8.27 4.89
N ASP A 168 -18.70 -9.40 4.42
CA ASP A 168 -19.46 -10.45 3.76
C ASP A 168 -19.92 -11.49 4.80
N ASN A 169 -21.19 -11.38 5.17
CA ASN A 169 -21.83 -12.28 6.11
C ASN A 169 -21.99 -13.73 5.60
N SER A 170 -21.92 -13.96 4.28
CA SER A 170 -22.09 -15.32 3.73
C SER A 170 -20.87 -16.18 3.99
N ASN A 171 -19.68 -15.56 3.96
CA ASN A 171 -18.39 -16.25 4.09
C ASN A 171 -17.65 -15.92 5.40
N ASP A 172 -18.23 -15.05 6.25
CA ASP A 172 -17.61 -14.51 7.47
C ASP A 172 -16.26 -13.85 7.17
N LEU A 173 -16.27 -12.94 6.19
CA LEU A 173 -15.09 -12.26 5.69
C LEU A 173 -15.22 -10.74 5.85
N LEU A 174 -14.18 -10.11 6.38
CA LEU A 174 -14.03 -8.66 6.41
C LEU A 174 -13.11 -8.24 5.25
N ILE A 175 -13.70 -7.69 4.21
CA ILE A 175 -13.03 -7.23 3.01
C ILE A 175 -12.41 -5.85 3.28
N LEU A 176 -11.12 -5.70 2.94
CA LEU A 176 -10.34 -4.47 3.06
C LEU A 176 -9.81 -4.08 1.69
N GLU A 177 -10.12 -2.86 1.24
CA GLU A 177 -9.71 -2.36 -0.06
C GLU A 177 -9.19 -0.94 0.03
N SER A 178 -8.07 -0.65 -0.65
CA SER A 178 -7.66 0.73 -0.87
C SER A 178 -8.67 1.43 -1.78
N GLN A 179 -9.22 2.58 -1.38
CA GLN A 179 -10.28 3.27 -2.15
C GLN A 179 -9.85 3.68 -3.57
N ASN A 180 -8.56 3.97 -3.77
CA ASN A 180 -7.93 4.28 -5.05
C ASN A 180 -6.49 3.78 -5.00
N GLU A 181 -5.73 3.98 -6.09
CA GLU A 181 -4.27 3.93 -6.01
C GLU A 181 -3.79 4.82 -4.87
N THR A 182 -2.99 4.24 -3.99
CA THR A 182 -2.34 4.94 -2.89
C THR A 182 -1.37 5.99 -3.43
N PRO A 183 -0.84 6.91 -2.58
CA PRO A 183 0.10 7.93 -3.05
C PRO A 183 1.37 7.40 -3.75
N CYS A 184 1.76 6.15 -3.48
CA CYS A 184 2.86 5.47 -4.17
C CYS A 184 2.42 4.67 -5.41
N GLY A 185 1.15 4.75 -5.82
CA GLY A 185 0.62 4.09 -7.00
C GLY A 185 0.29 2.60 -6.81
N ASN A 186 0.06 2.16 -5.57
CA ASN A 186 -0.29 0.78 -5.27
C ASN A 186 -1.80 0.64 -5.03
N TYR A 187 -2.37 -0.53 -5.29
CA TYR A 187 -3.77 -0.85 -4.97
C TYR A 187 -3.85 -2.28 -4.48
N PHE A 188 -4.64 -2.52 -3.44
CA PHE A 188 -4.90 -3.88 -2.96
C PHE A 188 -6.37 -4.09 -2.59
N SER A 189 -6.79 -5.34 -2.69
CA SER A 189 -8.08 -5.85 -2.21
C SER A 189 -7.85 -7.23 -1.58
N ILE A 190 -8.13 -7.31 -0.28
CA ILE A 190 -7.94 -8.52 0.53
C ILE A 190 -9.18 -8.79 1.36
N ALA A 191 -9.35 -10.02 1.81
CA ALA A 191 -10.33 -10.37 2.83
C ALA A 191 -9.64 -10.96 4.06
N LEU A 192 -10.06 -10.51 5.23
CA LEU A 192 -9.63 -11.03 6.52
C LEU A 192 -10.71 -11.93 7.10
N LYS A 193 -10.29 -13.00 7.77
CA LYS A 193 -11.16 -13.88 8.58
C LYS A 193 -10.73 -13.80 10.04
N GLY A 194 -11.53 -14.30 10.97
CA GLY A 194 -11.09 -14.39 12.37
C GLY A 194 -9.81 -15.21 12.50
N GLY A 195 -8.95 -14.81 13.42
CA GLY A 195 -7.65 -15.42 13.63
C GLY A 195 -7.73 -16.77 14.34
N THR A 196 -6.59 -17.23 14.83
CA THR A 196 -6.43 -18.43 15.65
C THR A 196 -7.00 -18.26 17.07
N THR A 197 -7.20 -17.02 17.50
CA THR A 197 -7.79 -16.64 18.79
C THR A 197 -8.93 -15.65 18.60
N ASN A 198 -9.83 -15.57 19.59
CA ASN A 198 -10.90 -14.58 19.57
C ASN A 198 -10.35 -13.16 19.42
N ASP A 199 -11.10 -12.31 18.73
CA ASP A 199 -10.79 -10.89 18.51
C ASP A 199 -9.46 -10.61 17.78
N THR A 200 -8.92 -11.60 17.07
CA THR A 200 -7.83 -11.40 16.10
C THR A 200 -8.31 -11.67 14.68
N LEU A 201 -7.55 -11.22 13.70
CA LEU A 201 -7.83 -11.34 12.27
C LEU A 201 -6.62 -11.92 11.54
N GLN A 202 -6.84 -12.66 10.46
CA GLN A 202 -5.78 -13.13 9.58
C GLN A 202 -6.16 -12.90 8.13
N LEU A 203 -5.17 -12.67 7.27
CA LEU A 203 -5.37 -12.66 5.81
C LEU A 203 -5.99 -14.00 5.39
N TRP A 204 -7.08 -13.96 4.63
CA TRP A 204 -7.80 -15.15 4.18
C TRP A 204 -7.91 -15.22 2.66
N GLU A 205 -8.25 -14.08 2.05
CA GLU A 205 -8.31 -13.94 0.61
C GLU A 205 -7.48 -12.77 0.12
N SER A 206 -6.95 -12.91 -1.09
CA SER A 206 -6.20 -11.85 -1.76
C SER A 206 -6.38 -11.91 -3.27
N THR A 207 -6.56 -10.77 -3.90
CA THR A 207 -6.51 -10.64 -5.36
C THR A 207 -5.23 -9.95 -5.81
N PRO A 208 -4.79 -10.13 -7.06
CA PRO A 208 -3.69 -9.35 -7.62
C PRO A 208 -3.98 -7.85 -7.50
N GLY A 209 -3.07 -7.14 -6.85
CA GLY A 209 -3.12 -5.69 -6.75
C GLY A 209 -2.44 -4.97 -7.92
N ILE A 210 -2.46 -3.63 -7.88
CA ILE A 210 -1.54 -2.82 -8.67
C ILE A 210 -0.32 -2.60 -7.82
N SER A 211 0.87 -2.97 -8.32
CA SER A 211 2.11 -2.60 -7.64
C SER A 211 3.02 -1.75 -8.52
N THR A 212 3.45 -0.63 -7.94
CA THR A 212 4.36 0.32 -8.55
C THR A 212 5.71 0.26 -7.84
N GLU A 213 6.79 0.18 -8.62
CA GLU A 213 8.14 0.23 -8.05
C GLU A 213 8.41 1.62 -7.48
N THR A 214 8.89 1.66 -6.24
CA THR A 214 9.15 2.90 -5.51
C THR A 214 10.53 2.88 -4.88
N ASP A 215 11.10 4.07 -4.67
CA ASP A 215 12.43 4.28 -4.07
C ASP A 215 12.30 4.80 -2.63
N TYR A 216 12.99 4.12 -1.71
CA TYR A 216 13.02 4.39 -0.28
C TYR A 216 13.52 5.80 0.08
N GLN A 217 14.48 6.35 -0.68
CA GLN A 217 15.13 7.62 -0.39
C GLN A 217 14.32 8.82 -0.92
N THR A 218 13.54 8.63 -1.99
CA THR A 218 12.84 9.74 -2.66
C THR A 218 11.35 9.78 -2.39
N ASN A 219 10.71 8.66 -2.05
CA ASN A 219 9.25 8.60 -1.83
C ASN A 219 8.92 8.33 -0.37
N THR A 220 8.39 9.34 0.31
CA THR A 220 7.96 9.22 1.71
C THR A 220 6.84 8.20 1.92
N CYS A 221 6.01 7.92 0.91
CA CYS A 221 4.97 6.89 0.99
C CYS A 221 5.51 5.46 1.00
N HIS A 222 6.72 5.21 0.48
CA HIS A 222 7.28 3.87 0.34
C HIS A 222 7.35 3.15 1.69
N PHE A 223 7.92 3.82 2.69
CA PHE A 223 8.08 3.25 4.02
C PHE A 223 6.72 3.04 4.71
N ILE A 224 5.79 3.99 4.58
CA ILE A 224 4.46 3.91 5.19
C ILE A 224 3.68 2.72 4.64
N GLU A 225 3.69 2.55 3.32
CA GLU A 225 3.00 1.45 2.65
C GLU A 225 3.67 0.11 2.90
N GLU A 226 5.00 0.04 2.93
CA GLU A 226 5.72 -1.20 3.27
C GLU A 226 5.31 -1.69 4.67
N HIS A 227 5.17 -0.78 5.63
CA HIS A 227 4.71 -1.11 6.98
C HIS A 227 3.27 -1.59 7.02
N LEU A 228 2.38 -0.85 6.36
CA LEU A 228 0.98 -1.21 6.26
C LEU A 228 0.81 -2.60 5.62
N TYR A 229 1.47 -2.82 4.48
CA TYR A 229 1.40 -4.08 3.74
C TYR A 229 1.99 -5.24 4.52
N SER A 230 3.09 -5.01 5.23
CA SER A 230 3.67 -6.06 6.08
C SER A 230 2.78 -6.42 7.25
N MET A 231 2.11 -5.43 7.86
CA MET A 231 1.15 -5.69 8.93
C MET A 231 -0.07 -6.46 8.41
N LEU A 232 -0.51 -6.18 7.18
CA LEU A 232 -1.62 -6.86 6.49
C LEU A 232 -1.23 -8.19 5.81
N ASP A 233 0.03 -8.64 5.93
CA ASP A 233 0.56 -9.87 5.30
C ASP A 233 0.60 -9.88 3.76
N ILE A 234 0.64 -8.70 3.14
CA ILE A 234 0.66 -8.52 1.68
C ILE A 234 1.92 -7.81 1.18
N SER A 235 2.98 -7.74 1.99
CA SER A 235 4.25 -7.18 1.54
C SER A 235 5.13 -8.23 0.87
N CYS A 236 6.01 -7.79 -0.03
CA CYS A 236 7.02 -8.66 -0.62
C CYS A 236 8.06 -9.14 0.42
N ILE A 237 8.19 -8.41 1.53
CA ILE A 237 9.05 -8.75 2.67
C ILE A 237 8.15 -8.81 3.91
N ASN A 238 7.78 -10.03 4.32
CA ASN A 238 7.00 -10.22 5.54
C ASN A 238 7.93 -10.20 6.75
N GLN A 239 7.76 -9.16 7.58
CA GLN A 239 8.48 -9.00 8.85
C GLN A 239 7.56 -9.29 10.05
N ASN A 240 6.27 -9.51 9.81
CA ASN A 240 5.28 -9.79 10.84
C ASN A 240 4.93 -11.27 10.91
N TYR A 241 4.44 -11.70 12.08
CA TYR A 241 3.96 -13.05 12.29
C TYR A 241 2.72 -13.07 13.20
N GLY A 242 1.99 -14.18 13.14
CA GLY A 242 0.75 -14.36 13.90
C GLY A 242 -0.40 -13.53 13.34
N ASP A 243 -1.48 -13.45 14.11
CA ASP A 243 -2.69 -12.73 13.72
C ASP A 243 -2.57 -11.22 13.97
N LEU A 244 -3.35 -10.46 13.21
CA LEU A 244 -3.59 -9.03 13.38
C LEU A 244 -4.58 -8.82 14.54
N THR A 245 -4.24 -7.95 15.49
CA THR A 245 -5.11 -7.60 16.61
C THR A 245 -5.74 -6.22 16.39
N PRO A 246 -7.04 -6.14 16.06
CA PRO A 246 -7.78 -4.89 16.04
C PRO A 246 -8.18 -4.45 17.45
N THR A 247 -8.18 -3.15 17.69
CA THR A 247 -8.77 -2.51 18.87
C THR A 247 -9.53 -1.28 18.41
N ILE A 248 -10.77 -1.13 18.86
CA ILE A 248 -11.62 -0.01 18.45
C ILE A 248 -11.79 0.99 19.60
N ASP A 249 -11.82 2.27 19.26
CA ASP A 249 -12.26 3.34 20.15
C ASP A 249 -13.49 3.99 19.52
N THR A 250 -14.65 3.64 20.06
CA THR A 250 -15.96 4.12 19.58
C THR A 250 -16.23 5.58 19.94
N ILE A 251 -15.48 6.18 20.87
CA ILE A 251 -15.63 7.59 21.25
C ILE A 251 -14.94 8.46 20.19
N ASN A 252 -13.74 8.05 19.78
CA ASN A 252 -12.92 8.79 18.82
C ASN A 252 -13.08 8.30 17.37
N ASN A 253 -13.89 7.26 17.13
CA ASN A 253 -14.02 6.57 15.85
C ASN A 253 -12.66 6.17 15.26
N THR A 254 -11.80 5.59 16.10
CA THR A 254 -10.47 5.15 15.69
C THR A 254 -10.35 3.63 15.72
N LEU A 255 -9.64 3.09 14.74
CA LEU A 255 -9.22 1.70 14.68
C LEU A 255 -7.72 1.66 14.92
N PHE A 256 -7.30 0.89 15.91
CA PHE A 256 -5.90 0.56 16.15
C PHE A 256 -5.66 -0.88 15.69
N LEU A 257 -4.65 -1.07 14.86
CA LEU A 257 -4.18 -2.37 14.43
C LEU A 257 -2.81 -2.64 15.02
N TYR A 258 -2.59 -3.86 15.49
CA TYR A 258 -1.36 -4.33 16.10
C TYR A 258 -0.96 -5.68 15.53
N ARG A 259 0.33 -5.89 15.28
CA ARG A 259 0.86 -7.21 14.92
C ARG A 259 2.30 -7.38 15.41
N ASN A 260 2.65 -8.60 15.84
CA ASN A 260 4.01 -8.90 16.27
C ASN A 260 4.98 -9.00 15.08
N ASN A 261 6.23 -8.59 15.27
CA ASN A 261 7.27 -8.65 14.24
C ASN A 261 8.45 -9.55 14.64
N MET A 262 9.22 -10.00 13.65
CA MET A 262 10.29 -11.02 13.77
C MET A 262 11.45 -10.63 14.70
N VAL A 263 11.54 -9.38 15.14
CA VAL A 263 12.58 -8.89 16.07
C VAL A 263 12.06 -8.73 17.50
N PHE A 264 11.00 -9.46 17.85
CA PHE A 264 10.33 -9.42 19.16
C PHE A 264 9.74 -8.04 19.51
N GLY A 265 9.43 -7.24 18.49
CA GLY A 265 8.67 -6.01 18.60
C GLY A 265 7.27 -6.18 18.00
N TYR A 266 6.69 -5.06 17.59
CA TYR A 266 5.38 -5.03 16.97
C TYR A 266 5.27 -3.85 16.01
N HIS A 267 4.44 -4.00 14.99
CA HIS A 267 3.97 -2.88 14.17
C HIS A 267 2.60 -2.46 14.67
N THR A 268 2.35 -1.14 14.60
CA THR A 268 1.02 -0.58 14.83
C THR A 268 0.61 0.33 13.70
N ALA A 269 -0.70 0.46 13.54
CA ALA A 269 -1.30 1.45 12.66
C ALA A 269 -2.58 1.96 13.29
N THR A 270 -2.70 3.28 13.38
CA THR A 270 -3.90 3.95 13.88
C THR A 270 -4.63 4.58 12.70
N PHE A 271 -5.91 4.27 12.58
CA PHE A 271 -6.80 4.82 11.59
C PHE A 271 -7.92 5.62 12.23
N GLU A 272 -8.37 6.65 11.54
CA GLU A 272 -9.55 7.43 11.89
C GLU A 272 -10.63 7.23 10.85
N GLU A 273 -11.90 7.12 11.29
CA GLU A 273 -13.02 7.05 10.37
C GLU A 273 -13.04 8.27 9.44
N PHE A 274 -12.93 8.01 8.14
CA PHE A 274 -12.98 9.02 7.10
C PHE A 274 -14.42 9.20 6.66
N THR A 275 -15.02 10.31 7.10
CA THR A 275 -16.27 10.79 6.52
C THR A 275 -15.94 11.75 5.38
N LEU A 276 -16.65 11.63 4.26
CA LEU A 276 -16.57 12.58 3.14
C LEU A 276 -16.86 13.99 3.66
N SER A 277 -15.81 14.72 4.04
CA SER A 277 -15.91 16.15 4.25
C SER A 277 -16.04 16.81 2.86
N VAL A 278 -16.72 17.96 2.80
CA VAL A 278 -16.88 18.72 1.57
C VAL A 278 -15.49 18.92 0.95
N GLN A 279 -15.25 18.27 -0.20
CA GLN A 279 -14.00 18.20 -0.97
C GLN A 279 -13.00 19.31 -0.58
N GLU A 280 -11.93 18.95 0.15
CA GLU A 280 -10.88 19.90 0.49
C GLU A 280 -10.35 20.55 -0.79
N ASN A 281 -10.48 21.87 -0.85
CA ASN A 281 -10.00 22.65 -1.98
C ASN A 281 -8.47 22.62 -1.96
N SER A 282 -7.84 21.93 -2.92
CA SER A 282 -6.38 21.77 -2.98
C SER A 282 -5.63 23.10 -3.03
N LEU A 283 -6.30 24.19 -3.44
CA LEU A 283 -5.77 25.55 -3.44
C LEU A 283 -5.66 26.16 -2.03
N GLU A 284 -6.30 25.59 -0.99
CA GLU A 284 -6.15 26.03 0.41
C GLU A 284 -4.72 25.80 0.94
N ARG A 285 -4.02 24.81 0.38
CA ARG A 285 -2.65 24.44 0.78
C ARG A 285 -1.60 25.36 0.14
N MET A 286 -1.97 26.15 -0.87
CA MET A 286 -1.05 27.06 -1.55
C MET A 286 -0.94 28.39 -0.81
N LYS A 287 0.28 28.96 -0.73
CA LYS A 287 0.50 30.27 -0.12
C LYS A 287 1.38 31.13 -1.03
N PRO A 288 0.90 32.30 -1.49
CA PRO A 288 1.75 33.27 -2.15
C PRO A 288 2.68 33.94 -1.14
N PHE A 289 3.96 34.05 -1.47
CA PHE A 289 4.96 34.76 -0.69
C PHE A 289 5.90 35.57 -1.59
N GLN A 290 6.54 36.57 -1.00
CA GLN A 290 7.54 37.41 -1.67
C GLN A 290 8.83 37.38 -0.87
N ILE A 291 9.94 37.06 -1.53
CA ILE A 291 11.27 37.19 -0.96
C ILE A 291 11.73 38.65 -1.07
N MET A 292 12.31 39.20 0.01
CA MET A 292 12.78 40.58 0.03
C MET A 292 13.83 40.84 -1.07
N GLY A 293 13.69 41.94 -1.82
CA GLY A 293 14.58 42.27 -2.94
C GLY A 293 14.35 41.43 -4.21
N ASN A 294 13.41 40.48 -4.19
CA ASN A 294 13.08 39.64 -5.33
C ASN A 294 11.88 40.26 -6.12
N PRO A 295 12.02 40.50 -7.45
CA PRO A 295 10.94 41.06 -8.26
C PRO A 295 9.82 40.05 -8.58
N TYR A 296 9.95 38.80 -8.11
CA TYR A 296 9.01 37.73 -8.38
C TYR A 296 8.16 37.39 -7.13
N LEU A 297 6.86 37.20 -7.35
CA LEU A 297 5.94 36.54 -6.42
C LEU A 297 6.08 35.03 -6.60
N GLN A 298 6.31 34.30 -5.52
CA GLN A 298 6.35 32.84 -5.50
C GLN A 298 5.04 32.28 -4.95
N VAL A 299 4.63 31.10 -5.40
CA VAL A 299 3.58 30.30 -4.75
C VAL A 299 4.14 28.96 -4.35
N SER A 300 4.01 28.61 -3.07
CA SER A 300 4.29 27.26 -2.61
C SER A 300 3.21 26.32 -3.15
N SER A 301 3.59 25.36 -4.00
CA SER A 301 2.73 24.29 -4.50
C SER A 301 3.46 22.97 -4.32
N SER A 302 2.80 21.98 -3.73
CA SER A 302 3.31 20.61 -3.60
C SER A 302 3.22 19.82 -4.91
N GLU A 303 2.45 20.31 -5.88
CA GLU A 303 2.17 19.61 -7.13
C GLU A 303 2.37 20.52 -8.35
N SER A 304 2.83 19.92 -9.45
CA SER A 304 2.98 20.50 -10.79
C SER A 304 1.63 20.69 -11.50
N GLN A 305 0.60 21.14 -10.79
CA GLN A 305 -0.72 21.38 -11.37
C GLN A 305 -0.73 22.64 -12.23
N ILE A 306 -1.48 22.60 -13.33
CA ILE A 306 -1.75 23.76 -14.18
C ILE A 306 -2.72 24.68 -13.44
N ILE A 307 -2.18 25.75 -12.85
CA ILE A 307 -2.95 26.75 -12.11
C ILE A 307 -3.04 28.04 -12.95
N ASN A 308 -4.26 28.49 -13.19
CA ASN A 308 -4.55 29.79 -13.77
C ASN A 308 -4.57 30.86 -12.67
N ILE A 309 -3.97 32.02 -12.93
CA ILE A 309 -3.75 33.07 -11.95
C ILE A 309 -4.25 34.39 -12.48
N GLU A 310 -5.07 35.04 -11.66
CA GLU A 310 -5.58 36.37 -11.92
C GLU A 310 -5.19 37.28 -10.75
N ILE A 311 -4.63 38.45 -11.06
CA ILE A 311 -4.27 39.44 -10.04
C ILE A 311 -5.16 40.66 -10.20
N TYR A 312 -5.77 41.10 -9.11
CA TYR A 312 -6.67 42.24 -9.06
C TYR A 312 -6.11 43.32 -8.12
N ASN A 313 -6.32 44.60 -8.46
CA ASN A 313 -6.07 45.70 -7.53
C ASN A 313 -7.24 45.88 -6.55
N VAL A 314 -7.10 46.82 -5.61
CA VAL A 314 -8.14 47.14 -4.62
C VAL A 314 -9.46 47.64 -5.22
N SER A 315 -9.46 48.12 -6.47
CA SER A 315 -10.66 48.54 -7.20
C SER A 315 -11.34 47.38 -7.93
N GLY A 316 -10.83 46.15 -7.82
CA GLY A 316 -11.35 44.97 -8.51
C GLY A 316 -10.97 44.91 -10.00
N GLN A 317 -10.08 45.78 -10.47
CA GLN A 317 -9.58 45.74 -11.83
C GLN A 317 -8.53 44.62 -11.97
N LYS A 318 -8.72 43.74 -12.95
CA LYS A 318 -7.77 42.69 -13.32
C LYS A 318 -6.53 43.31 -13.96
N ILE A 319 -5.36 43.03 -13.39
CA ILE A 319 -4.05 43.55 -13.82
C ILE A 319 -3.30 42.50 -14.63
N VAL A 320 -3.43 41.21 -14.30
CA VAL A 320 -2.81 40.10 -15.01
C VAL A 320 -3.78 38.94 -15.18
N ASN A 321 -3.68 38.30 -16.35
CA ASN A 321 -4.34 37.06 -16.71
C ASN A 321 -3.27 36.10 -17.26
N THR A 322 -2.65 35.30 -16.39
CA THR A 322 -1.62 34.35 -16.79
C THR A 322 -2.13 32.94 -16.55
N THR A 323 -2.15 32.13 -17.60
CA THR A 323 -2.71 30.77 -17.57
C THR A 323 -1.80 29.74 -16.92
N ARG A 324 -0.50 30.04 -16.72
CA ARG A 324 0.48 29.10 -16.13
C ARG A 324 1.59 29.83 -15.37
N PHE A 325 1.92 29.33 -14.18
CA PHE A 325 3.22 29.61 -13.56
C PHE A 325 4.35 29.10 -14.47
N LYS A 326 5.29 29.96 -14.84
CA LYS A 326 6.59 29.50 -15.34
C LYS A 326 7.50 29.36 -14.12
N ASN A 327 7.83 28.13 -13.73
CA ASN A 327 8.64 27.81 -12.53
C ASN A 327 8.08 28.39 -11.22
N ASN A 328 6.76 28.31 -10.97
CA ASN A 328 6.11 28.77 -9.72
C ASN A 328 6.34 30.25 -9.36
N THR A 329 6.65 31.10 -10.35
CA THR A 329 6.87 32.54 -10.13
C THR A 329 6.08 33.43 -11.07
N ILE A 330 5.73 34.64 -10.60
CA ILE A 330 5.15 35.74 -11.39
C ILE A 330 6.01 36.98 -11.19
N ASN A 331 6.43 37.63 -12.27
CA ASN A 331 7.15 38.91 -12.18
C ASN A 331 6.17 40.03 -11.77
N ILE A 332 6.40 40.62 -10.61
CA ILE A 332 5.62 41.72 -10.06
C ILE A 332 6.41 43.04 -10.01
N SER A 333 7.60 43.13 -10.64
CA SER A 333 8.47 44.31 -10.62
C SER A 333 7.73 45.61 -10.93
N ASN A 334 6.88 45.60 -11.97
CA ASN A 334 6.17 46.79 -12.46
C ASN A 334 4.94 47.19 -11.62
N TYR A 335 4.62 46.48 -10.55
CA TYR A 335 3.45 46.80 -9.72
C TYR A 335 3.78 47.89 -8.71
N SER A 336 2.87 48.81 -8.44
CA SER A 336 3.05 49.77 -7.36
C SER A 336 2.96 49.08 -5.98
N ASN A 337 3.58 49.66 -4.96
CA ASN A 337 3.40 49.19 -3.59
C ASN A 337 1.94 49.33 -3.17
N GLY A 338 1.39 48.30 -2.50
CA GLY A 338 -0.03 48.27 -2.17
C GLY A 338 -0.62 46.87 -2.05
N LEU A 339 -1.92 46.82 -1.76
CA LEU A 339 -2.69 45.59 -1.60
C LEU A 339 -3.21 45.07 -2.95
N TYR A 340 -3.10 43.76 -3.15
CA TYR A 340 -3.58 43.04 -4.31
C TYR A 340 -4.34 41.79 -3.87
N PHE A 341 -5.22 41.31 -4.76
CA PHE A 341 -5.92 40.04 -4.60
C PHE A 341 -5.44 39.08 -5.67
N ILE A 342 -4.92 37.93 -5.26
CA ILE A 342 -4.45 36.87 -6.15
C ILE A 342 -5.50 35.77 -6.15
N LYS A 343 -6.13 35.55 -7.29
CA LYS A 343 -7.06 34.45 -7.49
C LYS A 343 -6.34 33.31 -8.21
N LEU A 344 -6.35 32.13 -7.60
CA LEU A 344 -5.91 30.88 -8.18
C LEU A 344 -7.14 30.08 -8.63
N SER A 345 -7.02 29.40 -9.76
CA SER A 345 -8.02 28.44 -10.24
C SER A 345 -7.34 27.26 -10.94
N ASN A 346 -7.82 26.04 -10.71
CA ASN A 346 -7.31 24.83 -11.37
C ASN A 346 -8.29 24.28 -12.42
N SER A 347 -7.91 23.19 -13.08
CA SER A 347 -8.74 22.49 -14.07
C SER A 347 -10.05 21.94 -13.49
N ASN A 348 -10.11 21.74 -12.17
CA ASN A 348 -11.26 21.20 -11.46
C ASN A 348 -12.24 22.31 -11.03
N ASN A 349 -12.12 23.53 -11.58
CA ASN A 349 -12.92 24.71 -11.25
C ASN A 349 -12.85 25.16 -9.78
N GLN A 350 -11.92 24.62 -8.98
CA GLN A 350 -11.68 25.11 -7.64
C GLN A 350 -11.07 26.51 -7.73
N GLN A 351 -11.42 27.39 -6.78
CA GLN A 351 -10.92 28.77 -6.74
C GLN A 351 -10.49 29.15 -5.33
N LYS A 352 -9.41 29.93 -5.23
CA LYS A 352 -8.97 30.52 -3.96
C LYS A 352 -8.45 31.93 -4.18
N VAL A 353 -8.78 32.84 -3.26
CA VAL A 353 -8.31 34.23 -3.31
C VAL A 353 -7.43 34.52 -2.10
N PHE A 354 -6.24 35.04 -2.36
CA PHE A 354 -5.28 35.50 -1.36
C PHE A 354 -5.20 37.02 -1.37
N LYS A 355 -5.04 37.60 -0.18
CA LYS A 355 -4.63 38.99 -0.02
C LYS A 355 -3.10 39.04 -0.01
N PHE A 356 -2.53 39.88 -0.87
CA PHE A 356 -1.08 40.06 -0.99
C PHE A 356 -0.73 41.53 -0.89
N LEU A 357 0.17 41.87 0.03
CA LEU A 357 0.66 43.24 0.22
C LEU A 357 2.06 43.35 -0.39
N LYS A 358 2.18 44.04 -1.52
CA LYS A 358 3.48 44.39 -2.09
C LYS A 358 4.09 45.54 -1.28
N ARG A 359 5.28 45.31 -0.74
CA ARG A 359 6.05 46.28 0.04
C ARG A 359 7.12 46.98 -0.78
#